data_AF-A0A1V8NIF8-F1
#
_entry.id   AF-A0A1V8NIF8-F1
#
_cell.length_a   1.000
_cell.length_b   1.000
_cell.length_c   1.000
_cell.angle_alpha   90.00
_cell.angle_beta   90.00
_cell.angle_gamma   90.00
#
_symmetry.space_group_name_H-M   'P 1'
#
loop_
_entity.id
_entity.type
_entity.pdbx_description
1 polymer ?
#
loop_
_entity_poly.entity_id
_entity_poly.type
_entity_poly.pdbx_seq_one_letter_code
_entity_poly.pdbx_strand_id
1 'polypeptide(L)' 'MKTIKDLTIDEFKLLIRETLAEVLQEILIDSDEGKSLKPEFKEELTKIRERRASGETTPLSSEEVIARLG' A
#
# COMPACT_ATOMS: atom_id res chain seq x y z
N MET A 1 13.98 38.16 -5.20
CA MET A 1 14.02 36.71 -4.91
C MET A 1 13.55 36.55 -3.48
N LYS A 2 12.45 35.83 -3.24
CA LYS A 2 11.86 35.67 -1.90
C LYS A 2 12.69 34.63 -1.14
N THR A 3 13.12 34.94 0.08
CA THR A 3 13.89 34.03 0.94
C THR A 3 12.96 33.36 1.96
N ILE A 4 13.43 32.30 2.63
CA ILE A 4 12.62 31.60 3.65
C ILE A 4 12.14 32.55 4.75
N LYS A 5 12.94 33.56 5.08
CA LYS A 5 12.61 34.56 6.11
C LYS A 5 11.46 35.48 5.71
N ASP A 6 11.15 35.55 4.41
CA ASP A 6 10.09 36.38 3.86
C ASP A 6 8.76 35.61 3.73
N LEU A 7 8.72 34.33 4.15
CA LEU A 7 7.51 33.53 4.15
C LEU A 7 6.63 33.86 5.34
N THR A 8 5.33 33.94 5.09
CA THR A 8 4.34 33.86 6.16
C THR A 8 4.34 32.46 6.80
N ILE A 9 3.73 32.34 7.97
CA ILE A 9 3.61 31.05 8.67
C ILE A 9 2.92 30.00 7.80
N ASP A 10 1.89 30.39 7.04
CA ASP A 10 1.13 29.45 6.21
C ASP A 10 1.93 29.01 4.98
N GLU A 11 2.64 29.94 4.34
CA GLU A 11 3.55 29.61 3.23
C GLU A 11 4.69 28.69 3.69
N PHE A 12 5.21 28.90 4.90
CA PHE A 12 6.25 28.03 5.47
C PHE A 12 5.73 26.63 5.79
N LYS A 13 4.53 26.52 6.35
CA LYS A 13 3.87 25.22 6.58
C LYS A 13 3.62 24.47 5.28
N LEU A 14 3.20 25.19 4.23
CA LEU A 14 3.00 24.61 2.91
C LEU A 14 4.31 24.06 2.36
N LEU A 15 5.38 24.85 2.39
CA LEU A 15 6.71 24.42 1.95
C LEU A 15 7.17 23.15 2.69
N ILE A 16 7.05 23.11 4.02
CA ILE A 16 7.41 21.91 4.80
C ILE A 16 6.59 20.70 4.35
N ARG A 17 5.28 20.85 4.16
CA ARG A 17 4.41 19.75 3.77
C ARG A 17 4.79 19.21 2.39
N GLU A 18 5.06 20.09 1.44
CA GLU A 18 5.48 19.70 0.08
C GLU A 18 6.81 18.97 0.11
N THR A 19 7.82 19.54 0.79
CA THR A 19 9.13 18.89 0.94
C THR A 19 9.02 17.53 1.62
N LEU A 20 8.20 17.40 2.67
CA LEU A 20 7.97 16.10 3.31
C LEU A 20 7.28 15.10 2.39
N ALA A 21 6.31 15.53 1.58
CA ALA A 21 5.64 14.65 0.64
C ALA A 21 6.61 14.10 -0.42
N GLU A 22 7.49 14.96 -0.95
CA GLU A 22 8.56 14.56 -1.88
C GLU A 22 9.51 13.54 -1.24
N VAL A 23 10.02 13.83 -0.05
CA VAL A 23 10.93 12.92 0.68
C VAL A 23 10.25 11.59 1.03
N LEU A 24 8.97 11.63 1.40
CA LEU A 24 8.22 10.40 1.66
C LEU A 24 8.03 9.57 0.40
N GLN A 25 7.86 10.17 -0.77
CA GLN A 25 7.81 9.41 -2.03
C GLN A 25 9.15 8.73 -2.33
N GLU A 26 10.28 9.35 -1.99
CA GLU A 26 11.61 8.74 -2.15
C GLU A 26 11.87 7.59 -1.16
N ILE A 27 11.25 7.62 0.02
CA ILE A 27 11.46 6.61 1.06
C ILE A 27 10.43 5.47 0.97
N LEU A 28 9.17 5.79 0.64
CA LEU A 28 8.07 4.84 0.51
C LEU A 28 8.01 4.22 -0.88
N ILE A 29 9.17 3.79 -1.39
CA ILE A 29 9.24 3.01 -2.63
C ILE A 29 8.72 1.61 -2.30
N ASP A 30 7.81 1.10 -3.13
CA ASP A 30 7.39 -0.29 -3.02
C ASP A 30 8.61 -1.17 -3.31
N SER A 31 9.11 -1.85 -2.27
CA SER A 31 10.28 -2.71 -2.41
C SER A 31 10.07 -3.88 -3.37
N ASP A 32 8.81 -4.20 -3.70
CA ASP A 32 8.42 -5.21 -4.67
C ASP A 32 8.08 -4.62 -6.05
N GLU A 33 8.22 -3.31 -6.24
CA GLU A 33 8.00 -2.65 -7.53
C GLU A 33 8.87 -3.28 -8.62
N GLY A 34 8.25 -3.61 -9.76
CA GLY A 34 8.92 -4.24 -10.89
C GLY A 34 9.29 -5.72 -10.70
N LYS A 35 9.05 -6.33 -9.52
CA LYS A 35 9.24 -7.77 -9.35
C LYS A 35 8.10 -8.55 -9.98
N SER A 36 8.43 -9.75 -10.46
CA SER A 36 7.43 -10.70 -10.93
C SER A 36 7.02 -11.64 -9.81
N LEU A 37 5.74 -12.03 -9.81
CA LEU A 37 5.23 -13.04 -8.90
C LEU A 37 5.86 -14.41 -9.26
N LYS A 38 6.32 -15.16 -8.24
CA LYS A 38 6.84 -16.50 -8.49
C LYS A 38 5.76 -17.40 -9.09
N PRO A 39 6.11 -18.31 -10.02
CA PRO A 39 5.12 -19.15 -10.71
C PRO A 39 4.19 -19.92 -9.76
N GLU A 40 4.72 -20.46 -8.67
CA GLU A 40 3.96 -21.21 -7.67
C GLU A 40 2.84 -20.37 -7.04
N PHE A 41 3.12 -19.11 -6.71
CA PHE A 41 2.12 -18.19 -6.15
C PHE A 41 1.11 -17.77 -7.22
N LYS A 42 1.53 -17.60 -8.47
CA LYS A 42 0.62 -17.23 -9.56
C LYS A 42 -0.44 -18.31 -9.78
N GLU A 43 -0.03 -19.57 -9.79
CA GLU A 43 -0.95 -20.71 -9.91
C GLU A 43 -1.91 -20.79 -8.73
N GLU A 44 -1.42 -20.65 -7.50
CA GLU A 44 -2.26 -20.70 -6.30
C GLU A 44 -3.29 -19.56 -6.27
N LEU A 45 -2.86 -18.32 -6.58
CA LEU A 45 -3.75 -17.16 -6.65
C LEU A 45 -4.82 -17.33 -7.74
N THR A 46 -4.46 -17.94 -8.87
CA THR A 46 -5.41 -18.25 -9.94
C THR A 46 -6.48 -19.22 -9.44
N LYS A 47 -6.08 -20.31 -8.78
CA LYS A 47 -7.02 -21.28 -8.18
C LYS A 47 -7.90 -20.65 -7.10
N ILE A 48 -7.36 -19.77 -6.26
CA ILE A 48 -8.15 -19.03 -5.26
C ILE A 48 -9.19 -18.15 -5.94
N ARG A 49 -8.81 -17.43 -7.00
CA ARG A 49 -9.73 -16.58 -7.76
C ARG A 49 -10.84 -17.41 -8.41
N GLU A 50 -10.51 -18.54 -9.01
CA GLU A 50 -11.49 -19.45 -9.63
C GLU A 50 -12.50 -19.98 -8.60
N ARG A 51 -12.02 -20.47 -7.45
CA ARG A 51 -12.89 -20.94 -6.35
C ARG A 51 -13.80 -19.86 -5.79
N ARG A 52 -13.35 -18.59 -5.79
CA ARG A 52 -14.21 -17.46 -5.39
C ARG A 52 -15.27 -17.18 -6.45
N ALA A 53 -14.91 -17.24 -7.73
CA ALA A 53 -15.84 -17.01 -8.84
C ALA A 53 -16.88 -18.13 -8.98
N SER A 54 -16.53 -19.38 -8.69
CA SER A 54 -17.46 -20.52 -8.71
C SER A 54 -18.36 -20.61 -7.47
N GLY A 55 -18.13 -19.77 -6.46
CA GLY A 55 -18.87 -19.83 -5.19
C GLY A 55 -18.44 -20.96 -4.26
N GLU A 56 -17.36 -21.67 -4.59
CA GLU A 56 -16.75 -22.72 -3.74
C GLU A 56 -16.05 -22.15 -2.50
N THR A 57 -15.81 -20.84 -2.46
CA THR A 57 -15.19 -20.17 -1.31
C THR A 57 -16.26 -19.51 -0.45
N THR A 58 -16.44 -20.04 0.77
CA THR A 58 -17.20 -19.33 1.81
C THR A 58 -16.31 -18.22 2.38
N PRO A 59 -16.68 -16.93 2.25
CA PRO A 59 -15.96 -15.88 2.96
C PRO A 59 -16.10 -16.09 4.46
N LEU A 60 -14.97 -16.00 5.17
CA LEU A 60 -14.93 -16.10 6.63
C LEU A 60 -14.85 -14.69 7.21
N SER A 61 -15.55 -14.45 8.31
CA SER A 61 -15.36 -13.24 9.11
C SER A 61 -13.99 -13.26 9.78
N SER A 62 -13.51 -12.09 10.20
CA SER A 62 -12.24 -11.99 10.94
C SER A 62 -12.26 -12.85 12.21
N GLU A 63 -13.38 -12.92 12.90
CA GLU A 63 -13.59 -13.74 14.10
C GLU A 63 -13.49 -15.23 13.79
N GLU A 64 -14.09 -15.69 12.68
CA GLU A 64 -14.04 -17.09 12.24
C GLU A 64 -12.62 -17.52 11.84
N VAL A 65 -11.86 -16.62 11.22
CA VAL A 65 -10.44 -16.85 10.90
C VAL A 65 -9.61 -17.01 12.17
N ILE A 66 -9.79 -16.11 13.15
CA ILE A 66 -9.08 -16.19 14.44
C ILE A 66 -9.42 -17.48 15.16
N ALA A 67 -10.70 -17.87 15.24
CA ALA A 67 -11.10 -19.11 15.91
C ALA A 67 -10.49 -20.37 15.28
N ARG A 68 -10.13 -20.34 13.99
CA ARG A 68 -9.57 -21.48 13.25
C ARG A 68 -8.04 -21.54 13.26
N LEU A 69 -7.38 -20.38 13.30
CA LEU A 69 -5.94 -20.26 13.03
C LEU A 69 -5.13 -19.53 14.13
N GLY A 70 -5.80 -18.91 15.10
CA GLY A 70 -5.18 -18.23 16.24
C GLY A 70 -5.08 -19.15 17.45
#